data_AF-A0A183J9I7-F1
#
_entry.id   AF-A0A183J9I7-F1
#
_cell.length_a   1.000
_cell.length_b   1.000
_cell.length_c   1.000
_cell.angle_alpha   90.00
_cell.angle_beta   90.00
_cell.angle_gamma   90.00
#
_symmetry.space_group_name_H-M   'P 1'
#
loop_
_entity.id
_entity.type
_entity.pdbx_description
1 polymer ?
#
loop_
_entity_poly.entity_id
_entity_poly.type
_entity_poly.pdbx_seq_one_letter_code
_entity_poly.pdbx_strand_id
1 'polypeptide(L)'
;MFEHDRTRPLALMIMQQLLTNPNCEDDLVRMLALLNSSALMPITPKIELLRIKYSSLTDSLRLLGCFARSDKLTIVTLEDDKSTEAANDVLVQLYEIFTWKIEDRETFPDHSLPRSIAVVCYIVRLLYNMAFDSFDSRKQKQKNGVGSSLLIIPPVSNDLILVHPGAIMCMTELLLYIHHEDSRATLGMQIYLLEVLKSALRSERNQQVMCQEGLPALLVKIGAPIFLQEDHPLLPPFFYIFERLAAQCMEPNEIWNFLRLADPLCCADLDDNEDNGICSGGPVALSRVKTLVSMMTPRDLRLSWM
;
A
#
# COMPACT_ATOMS: atom_id res chain seq x y z
N MET A 1 -8.26 10.14 24.26
CA MET A 1 -7.60 9.31 25.30
C MET A 1 -7.21 7.98 24.67
N PHE A 2 -6.28 8.00 23.72
CA PHE A 2 -5.52 6.82 23.35
C PHE A 2 -4.13 7.00 23.96
N GLU A 3 -3.90 6.38 25.11
CA GLU A 3 -2.56 6.28 25.68
C GLU A 3 -1.69 5.46 24.70
N HIS A 4 -0.75 6.15 24.07
CA HIS A 4 0.36 5.64 23.27
C HIS A 4 1.35 4.77 24.06
N ASP A 5 1.06 4.47 25.33
CA ASP A 5 1.96 4.91 26.39
C ASP A 5 3.29 4.15 26.49
N ARG A 6 3.43 3.04 25.76
CA ARG A 6 4.59 2.13 25.82
C ARG A 6 4.81 1.37 24.50
N THR A 7 4.44 1.92 23.33
CA THR A 7 4.57 1.33 21.95
C THR A 7 4.82 -0.19 21.88
N ARG A 8 3.80 -0.94 22.33
CA ARG A 8 3.67 -2.40 22.45
C ARG A 8 4.98 -3.18 22.18
N PRO A 9 5.75 -3.55 23.22
CA PRO A 9 7.20 -3.32 23.35
C PRO A 9 8.04 -3.49 22.05
N LEU A 10 8.12 -2.40 21.30
CA LEU A 10 8.70 -2.19 19.96
C LEU A 10 8.06 -3.00 18.83
N ALA A 11 6.73 -2.86 18.73
CA ALA A 11 5.83 -3.76 18.00
C ALA A 11 6.38 -5.19 18.02
N LEU A 12 6.62 -5.61 19.27
CA LEU A 12 7.39 -6.75 19.80
C LEU A 12 7.68 -7.84 18.77
N MET A 13 8.83 -7.91 18.12
CA MET A 13 10.03 -7.09 18.09
C MET A 13 10.26 -6.84 16.59
N ILE A 14 9.61 -5.79 16.07
CA ILE A 14 9.09 -5.71 14.70
C ILE A 14 8.64 -7.08 14.17
N MET A 15 7.65 -7.60 14.91
CA MET A 15 7.18 -8.98 14.96
C MET A 15 8.24 -10.06 14.65
N GLN A 16 9.26 -10.07 15.51
CA GLN A 16 10.43 -10.95 15.51
C GLN A 16 11.01 -11.09 14.10
N GLN A 17 11.13 -9.89 13.51
CA GLN A 17 11.63 -9.41 12.23
C GLN A 17 11.21 -10.22 11.01
N LEU A 18 9.88 -10.34 10.92
CA LEU A 18 9.16 -11.15 9.94
C LEU A 18 9.69 -12.59 9.90
N LEU A 19 10.07 -13.05 11.10
CA LEU A 19 10.38 -14.42 11.55
C LEU A 19 11.59 -15.10 10.88
N THR A 20 12.79 -14.52 11.05
CA THR A 20 14.14 -15.17 10.99
C THR A 20 14.51 -16.01 9.73
N ASN A 21 14.98 -15.32 8.70
CA ASN A 21 15.73 -15.79 7.52
C ASN A 21 17.07 -16.53 7.82
N PRO A 22 17.46 -17.55 7.01
CA PRO A 22 18.58 -17.43 6.05
C PRO A 22 18.14 -17.44 4.57
N ASN A 23 16.88 -17.79 4.36
CA ASN A 23 16.02 -17.73 3.18
C ASN A 23 14.62 -18.17 3.74
N CYS A 24 13.53 -18.00 3.00
CA CYS A 24 12.14 -18.45 3.29
C CYS A 24 11.94 -19.97 3.61
N GLU A 25 12.94 -20.72 4.10
CA GLU A 25 13.07 -22.18 3.91
C GLU A 25 12.37 -23.09 4.95
N ASP A 26 12.53 -22.96 6.27
CA ASP A 26 12.08 -24.03 7.21
C ASP A 26 10.57 -24.04 7.58
N ASP A 27 9.82 -22.93 7.48
CA ASP A 27 8.38 -22.89 7.83
C ASP A 27 7.44 -23.16 6.63
N LEU A 28 7.87 -22.85 5.41
CA LEU A 28 7.31 -23.39 4.16
C LEU A 28 7.59 -24.91 4.03
N VAL A 29 8.71 -25.38 4.57
CA VAL A 29 9.05 -26.82 4.65
C VAL A 29 8.27 -27.56 5.75
N ARG A 30 7.74 -26.88 6.77
CA ARG A 30 6.73 -27.42 7.70
C ARG A 30 5.28 -27.33 7.19
N MET A 31 4.95 -26.42 6.27
CA MET A 31 3.72 -26.52 5.46
C MET A 31 3.72 -27.76 4.56
N LEU A 32 4.90 -28.11 4.03
CA LEU A 32 5.21 -29.37 3.33
C LEU A 32 4.89 -30.62 4.19
N ALA A 33 4.81 -30.50 5.52
CA ALA A 33 4.39 -31.60 6.41
C ALA A 33 2.86 -31.70 6.58
N LEU A 34 2.09 -30.62 6.44
CA LEU A 34 0.61 -30.65 6.49
C LEU A 34 -0.02 -31.05 5.15
N LEU A 35 0.65 -30.72 4.04
CA LEU A 35 0.36 -31.23 2.69
C LEU A 35 0.77 -32.69 2.47
N ASN A 36 1.56 -33.28 3.38
CA ASN A 36 1.81 -34.73 3.44
C ASN A 36 0.64 -35.50 4.10
N SER A 37 -0.51 -34.86 4.32
CA SER A 37 -1.78 -35.60 4.29
C SER A 37 -2.16 -35.85 2.82
N SER A 38 -2.29 -37.13 2.48
CA SER A 38 -2.28 -37.66 1.13
C SER A 38 -3.41 -37.16 0.22
N ALA A 39 -3.17 -36.10 -0.57
CA ALA A 39 -3.79 -35.89 -1.89
C ALA A 39 -3.13 -34.74 -2.68
N LEU A 40 -2.71 -35.02 -3.92
CA LEU A 40 -2.26 -34.02 -4.90
C LEU A 40 -3.41 -33.06 -5.26
N MET A 41 -3.24 -31.75 -5.05
CA MET A 41 -4.17 -30.72 -5.50
C MET A 41 -3.52 -29.79 -6.55
N PRO A 42 -4.27 -29.32 -7.57
CA PRO A 42 -3.78 -28.44 -8.63
C PRO A 42 -3.45 -27.01 -8.15
N ILE A 43 -2.94 -26.16 -9.04
CA ILE A 43 -2.29 -24.86 -8.73
C ILE A 43 -3.28 -23.76 -8.25
N THR A 44 -4.56 -23.86 -8.58
CA THR A 44 -5.63 -22.91 -8.21
C THR A 44 -5.84 -22.75 -6.68
N PRO A 45 -5.93 -23.83 -5.87
CA PRO A 45 -6.05 -23.71 -4.41
C PRO A 45 -4.81 -23.17 -3.69
N LYS A 46 -3.63 -23.12 -4.34
CA LYS A 46 -2.43 -22.50 -3.74
C LYS A 46 -2.54 -20.98 -3.67
N ILE A 47 -3.12 -20.35 -4.69
CA ILE A 47 -3.37 -18.90 -4.73
C ILE A 47 -4.41 -18.55 -3.66
N GLU A 48 -5.47 -19.33 -3.54
CA GLU A 48 -6.49 -19.17 -2.49
C GLU A 48 -5.88 -19.30 -1.08
N LEU A 49 -5.07 -20.34 -0.85
CA LEU A 49 -4.35 -20.55 0.41
C LEU A 49 -3.32 -19.45 0.71
N LEU A 50 -2.68 -18.86 -0.30
CA LEU A 50 -1.78 -17.72 -0.13
C LEU A 50 -2.57 -16.45 0.19
N ARG A 51 -3.70 -16.22 -0.48
CA ARG A 51 -4.60 -15.09 -0.23
C ARG A 51 -5.16 -15.11 1.19
N ILE A 52 -5.55 -16.28 1.69
CA ILE A 52 -6.00 -16.52 3.08
C ILE A 52 -4.87 -16.24 4.10
N LYS A 53 -3.60 -16.40 3.72
CA LYS A 53 -2.46 -16.17 4.61
C LYS A 53 -2.11 -14.68 4.76
N TYR A 54 -2.20 -13.91 3.68
CA TYR A 54 -1.89 -12.47 3.74
C TYR A 54 -3.00 -11.66 4.41
N SER A 55 -4.27 -12.03 4.26
CA SER A 55 -5.36 -11.41 5.03
C SER A 55 -5.16 -11.63 6.54
N SER A 56 -4.78 -12.85 6.94
CA SER A 56 -4.42 -13.16 8.33
C SER A 56 -3.19 -12.38 8.81
N LEU A 57 -2.22 -12.10 7.94
CA LEU A 57 -1.07 -11.24 8.26
C LEU A 57 -1.51 -9.79 8.48
N THR A 58 -2.32 -9.21 7.58
CA THR A 58 -2.89 -7.87 7.72
C THR A 58 -3.64 -7.73 9.04
N ASP A 59 -4.51 -8.69 9.38
CA ASP A 59 -5.27 -8.70 10.63
C ASP A 59 -4.35 -8.72 11.86
N SER A 60 -3.30 -9.55 11.81
CA SER A 60 -2.31 -9.64 12.89
C SER A 60 -1.55 -8.32 13.06
N LEU A 61 -1.13 -7.69 11.96
CA LEU A 61 -0.45 -6.39 11.97
C LEU A 61 -1.36 -5.29 12.51
N ARG A 62 -2.64 -5.25 12.11
CA ARG A 62 -3.63 -4.29 12.63
C ARG A 62 -3.74 -4.38 14.16
N LEU A 63 -3.69 -5.59 14.71
CA LEU A 63 -3.84 -5.83 16.14
C LEU A 63 -2.59 -5.49 16.97
N LEU A 64 -1.46 -5.09 16.36
CA LEU A 64 -0.23 -4.67 17.04
C LEU A 64 -0.38 -3.35 17.83
N GLY A 65 -1.49 -2.65 17.71
CA GLY A 65 -1.77 -1.44 18.48
C GLY A 65 -1.01 -0.18 18.03
N CYS A 66 -0.32 -0.24 16.88
CA CYS A 66 0.20 0.92 16.17
C CYS A 66 -0.73 1.40 15.04
N PHE A 67 -1.80 0.66 14.76
CA PHE A 67 -2.82 0.95 13.76
C PHE A 67 -4.17 1.26 14.42
N ALA A 68 -5.00 2.05 13.74
CA ALA A 68 -6.38 2.29 14.14
C ALA A 68 -7.25 1.03 14.06
N ARG A 69 -8.34 1.04 14.83
CA ARG A 69 -9.34 -0.05 14.83
C ARG A 69 -10.40 0.09 13.75
N SER A 70 -10.51 1.28 13.14
CA SER A 70 -11.46 1.58 12.06
C SER A 70 -11.03 0.88 10.77
N ASP A 71 -11.94 0.18 10.13
CA ASP A 71 -11.78 -0.43 8.80
C ASP A 71 -12.02 0.57 7.64
N LYS A 72 -12.18 1.85 7.98
CA LYS A 72 -12.33 2.95 7.02
C LYS A 72 -11.10 3.82 7.02
N LEU A 73 -10.66 4.18 5.82
CA LEU A 73 -9.58 5.11 5.59
C LEU A 73 -9.86 6.44 6.31
N THR A 74 -8.90 6.90 7.11
CA THR A 74 -8.94 8.25 7.67
C THR A 74 -8.67 9.26 6.55
N ILE A 75 -9.67 10.08 6.22
CA ILE A 75 -9.54 11.21 5.28
C ILE A 75 -9.09 12.44 6.06
N VAL A 76 -7.94 13.00 5.70
CA VAL A 76 -7.37 14.18 6.34
C VAL A 76 -7.43 15.34 5.35
N THR A 77 -8.34 16.28 5.57
CA THR A 77 -8.37 17.55 4.84
C THR A 77 -7.42 18.53 5.51
N LEU A 78 -6.36 18.93 4.80
CA LEU A 78 -5.48 20.00 5.28
C LEU A 78 -6.17 21.34 5.02
N GLU A 79 -6.58 22.00 6.09
CA GLU A 79 -6.89 23.42 6.09
C GLU A 79 -5.53 24.15 6.26
N ASP A 80 -5.10 24.91 5.23
CA ASP A 80 -3.98 25.88 5.20
C ASP A 80 -2.65 25.53 4.48
N ASP A 81 -2.18 26.47 3.65
CA ASP A 81 -0.93 26.45 2.84
C ASP A 81 0.38 26.30 3.63
N LYS A 82 0.38 26.49 4.96
CA LYS A 82 1.55 26.24 5.83
C LYS A 82 1.83 24.74 6.03
N SER A 83 0.98 23.88 5.48
CA SER A 83 1.07 22.42 5.60
C SER A 83 2.14 21.79 4.71
N THR A 84 2.55 22.43 3.62
CA THR A 84 3.38 21.79 2.58
C THR A 84 4.84 21.61 3.01
N GLU A 85 5.44 22.61 3.67
CA GLU A 85 6.80 22.50 4.23
C GLU A 85 6.84 21.51 5.40
N ALA A 86 5.86 21.58 6.30
CA ALA A 86 5.75 20.65 7.43
C ALA A 86 5.47 19.19 6.98
N ALA A 87 4.75 19.00 5.87
CA ALA A 87 4.55 17.68 5.27
C ALA A 87 5.86 17.14 4.68
N ASN A 88 6.67 17.99 4.04
CA ASN A 88 7.99 17.59 3.54
C ASN A 88 8.93 17.16 4.67
N ASP A 89 8.94 17.88 5.79
CA ASP A 89 9.75 17.50 6.96
C ASP A 89 9.35 16.14 7.55
N VAL A 90 8.05 15.83 7.57
CA VAL A 90 7.53 14.52 7.97
C VAL A 90 8.00 13.43 7.00
N LEU A 91 7.95 13.69 5.69
CA LEU A 91 8.38 12.73 4.67
C LEU A 91 9.87 12.44 4.72
N VAL A 92 10.72 13.44 5.02
CA VAL A 92 12.16 13.24 5.22
C VAL A 92 12.43 12.34 6.43
N GLN A 93 11.78 12.60 7.56
CA GLN A 93 11.91 11.75 8.75
C GLN A 93 11.43 10.32 8.51
N LEU A 94 10.33 10.14 7.76
CA LEU A 94 9.84 8.82 7.36
C LEU A 94 10.85 8.10 6.47
N TYR A 95 11.50 8.79 5.54
CA TYR A 95 12.56 8.22 4.71
C TYR A 95 13.77 7.78 5.54
N GLU A 96 14.19 8.59 6.51
CA GLU A 96 15.28 8.21 7.44
C GLU A 96 14.92 6.93 8.20
N ILE A 97 13.70 6.84 8.75
CA ILE A 97 13.21 5.63 9.43
C ILE A 97 13.13 4.44 8.47
N PHE A 98 12.69 4.66 7.24
CA PHE A 98 12.59 3.62 6.21
C PHE A 98 13.96 3.16 5.68
N THR A 99 15.02 3.94 5.84
CA THR A 99 16.39 3.51 5.45
C THR A 99 17.22 3.09 6.66
N TRP A 100 16.69 3.28 7.86
CA TRP A 100 17.36 2.99 9.11
C TRP A 100 17.64 1.49 9.30
N LYS A 101 18.88 1.18 9.70
CA LYS A 101 19.35 -0.17 10.00
C LYS A 101 19.32 -0.39 11.51
N ILE A 102 18.77 -1.53 11.92
CA ILE A 102 18.62 -1.88 13.34
C ILE A 102 19.96 -2.16 14.04
N GLU A 103 21.01 -2.49 13.26
CA GLU A 103 22.34 -2.84 13.77
C GLU A 103 23.04 -1.69 14.50
N ASP A 104 22.61 -0.44 14.26
CA ASP A 104 23.36 0.73 14.70
C ASP A 104 22.91 1.28 16.08
N ARG A 105 21.64 1.11 16.53
CA ARG A 105 21.13 1.51 17.87
C ARG A 105 19.85 0.75 18.26
N GLU A 106 19.69 0.38 19.54
CA GLU A 106 18.48 -0.28 20.09
C GLU A 106 17.21 0.61 20.11
N THR A 107 17.32 1.86 19.65
CA THR A 107 16.25 2.85 19.68
C THR A 107 16.16 3.54 18.33
N PHE A 108 14.92 3.77 17.86
CA PHE A 108 14.66 4.64 16.72
C PHE A 108 15.38 5.99 16.90
N PRO A 109 15.81 6.65 15.81
CA PRO A 109 16.47 7.95 15.94
C PRO A 109 15.51 8.98 16.55
N ASP A 110 16.08 9.99 17.22
CA ASP A 110 15.33 11.06 17.87
C ASP A 110 14.68 11.94 16.80
N HIS A 111 13.44 11.61 16.45
CA HIS A 111 12.63 12.32 15.47
C HIS A 111 11.50 13.07 16.18
N SER A 112 10.99 14.13 15.56
CA SER A 112 9.79 14.83 16.05
C SER A 112 8.51 14.04 15.78
N LEU A 113 8.61 12.92 15.06
CA LEU A 113 7.51 12.04 14.71
C LEU A 113 6.96 11.25 15.92
N PRO A 114 5.64 11.06 16.01
CA PRO A 114 5.06 10.14 16.97
C PRO A 114 5.57 8.71 16.79
N ARG A 115 5.86 8.04 17.91
CA ARG A 115 6.48 6.70 17.90
C ARG A 115 5.62 5.63 17.24
N SER A 116 4.29 5.76 17.25
CA SER A 116 3.39 4.85 16.52
C SER A 116 3.62 4.91 15.01
N ILE A 117 3.78 6.12 14.45
CA ILE A 117 3.99 6.32 13.01
C ILE A 117 5.37 5.79 12.60
N ALA A 118 6.40 6.02 13.43
CA ALA A 118 7.73 5.44 13.19
C ALA A 118 7.68 3.90 13.12
N VAL A 119 6.91 3.26 14.01
CA VAL A 119 6.70 1.81 14.00
C VAL A 119 5.96 1.36 12.74
N VAL A 120 4.90 2.06 12.33
CA VAL A 120 4.16 1.77 11.08
C VAL A 120 5.08 1.86 9.86
N CYS A 121 5.88 2.93 9.77
CA CYS A 121 6.84 3.12 8.69
C CYS A 121 7.84 1.95 8.61
N TYR A 122 8.33 1.50 9.75
CA TYR A 122 9.27 0.39 9.80
C TYR A 122 8.61 -0.96 9.44
N ILE A 123 7.34 -1.20 9.80
CA ILE A 123 6.58 -2.38 9.34
C ILE A 123 6.45 -2.37 7.83
N VAL A 124 6.10 -1.23 7.24
CA VAL A 124 6.03 -1.03 5.79
C VAL A 124 7.37 -1.34 5.12
N ARG A 125 8.49 -0.93 5.73
CA ARG A 125 9.83 -1.30 5.26
C ARG A 125 10.08 -2.80 5.23
N LEU A 126 9.68 -3.53 6.27
CA LEU A 126 9.88 -4.98 6.28
C LEU A 126 8.98 -5.70 5.26
N LEU A 127 7.73 -5.27 5.10
CA LEU A 127 6.83 -5.80 4.07
C LEU A 127 7.38 -5.52 2.66
N TYR A 128 7.98 -4.34 2.46
CA TYR A 128 8.66 -4.02 1.21
C TYR A 128 9.85 -4.95 0.95
N ASN A 129 10.70 -5.17 1.95
CA ASN A 129 11.82 -6.09 1.82
C ASN A 129 11.36 -7.54 1.58
N MET A 130 10.25 -7.95 2.19
CA MET A 130 9.61 -9.24 1.92
C MET A 130 9.08 -9.32 0.49
N ALA A 131 8.42 -8.27 -0.01
CA ALA A 131 7.89 -8.24 -1.36
C ALA A 131 8.98 -8.52 -2.41
N PHE A 132 10.20 -8.03 -2.18
CA PHE A 132 11.33 -8.12 -3.10
C PHE A 132 12.43 -9.10 -2.70
N ASP A 133 12.24 -9.85 -1.61
CA ASP A 133 13.25 -10.74 -1.02
C ASP A 133 14.64 -10.07 -0.85
N SER A 134 14.64 -8.81 -0.42
CA SER A 134 15.84 -7.95 -0.41
C SER A 134 16.54 -7.89 0.96
N PHE A 135 16.23 -8.81 1.87
CA PHE A 135 16.82 -8.84 3.22
C PHE A 135 18.34 -9.07 3.20
N ASP A 136 18.87 -9.75 2.19
CA ASP A 136 20.28 -10.18 2.13
C ASP A 136 21.21 -9.19 1.41
N SER A 137 20.71 -7.98 1.10
CA SER A 137 21.46 -6.92 0.43
C SER A 137 22.59 -6.29 1.25
N ARG A 138 23.12 -7.02 2.27
CA ARG A 138 24.40 -6.76 2.96
C ARG A 138 25.59 -6.56 2.02
N LYS A 139 25.44 -6.85 0.71
CA LYS A 139 26.47 -6.71 -0.32
C LYS A 139 26.14 -5.75 -1.47
N GLN A 140 24.95 -5.13 -1.54
CA GLN A 140 24.73 -4.09 -2.55
C GLN A 140 25.46 -2.82 -2.13
N LYS A 141 26.68 -2.67 -2.65
CA LYS A 141 27.35 -1.37 -2.75
C LYS A 141 26.33 -0.38 -3.29
N GLN A 142 26.00 0.64 -2.51
CA GLN A 142 25.29 1.82 -2.99
C GLN A 142 25.99 2.28 -4.27
N LYS A 143 25.40 1.98 -5.43
CA LYS A 143 25.70 2.76 -6.63
C LYS A 143 24.94 4.06 -6.41
N ASN A 144 25.67 5.09 -6.01
CA ASN A 144 25.19 6.46 -5.97
C ASN A 144 24.78 6.86 -7.39
N GLY A 145 23.53 6.55 -7.74
CA GLY A 145 22.84 7.15 -8.88
C GLY A 145 22.32 8.51 -8.44
N VAL A 146 23.05 9.56 -8.82
CA VAL A 146 22.58 10.93 -8.72
C VAL A 146 21.41 11.11 -9.67
N GLY A 147 20.25 11.53 -9.16
CA GLY A 147 19.21 12.17 -9.97
C GLY A 147 17.78 11.71 -9.70
N SER A 148 17.13 12.24 -8.65
CA SER A 148 15.83 12.91 -8.78
C SER A 148 15.49 13.63 -7.46
N SER A 149 15.11 14.89 -7.55
CA SER A 149 15.10 15.89 -6.47
C SER A 149 13.98 15.77 -5.44
N LEU A 150 13.63 14.55 -5.00
CA LEU A 150 12.88 14.34 -3.76
C LEU A 150 13.46 13.12 -3.07
N LEU A 151 14.17 13.34 -1.96
CA LEU A 151 14.76 12.33 -1.07
C LEU A 151 13.72 11.41 -0.39
N ILE A 152 12.53 11.26 -0.98
CA ILE A 152 11.32 10.67 -0.38
C ILE A 152 11.07 9.26 -0.93
N ILE A 153 11.72 8.90 -2.03
CA ILE A 153 11.57 7.60 -2.67
C ILE A 153 12.56 6.61 -2.03
N PRO A 154 12.12 5.40 -1.61
CA PRO A 154 13.02 4.31 -1.27
C PRO A 154 14.15 4.15 -2.31
N PRO A 155 15.41 3.90 -1.90
CA PRO A 155 16.52 3.71 -2.84
C PRO A 155 16.31 2.40 -3.61
N VAL A 156 15.65 2.49 -4.76
CA VAL A 156 15.20 1.31 -5.51
C VAL A 156 15.72 1.38 -6.94
N SER A 157 16.47 0.35 -7.31
CA SER A 157 16.80 0.06 -8.71
C SER A 157 15.55 -0.41 -9.45
N ASN A 158 15.36 0.04 -10.70
CA ASN A 158 14.24 -0.36 -11.56
C ASN A 158 14.18 -1.87 -11.83
N ASP A 159 15.20 -2.62 -11.43
CA ASP A 159 15.38 -4.04 -11.71
C ASP A 159 14.84 -4.97 -10.59
N LEU A 160 14.23 -4.44 -9.53
CA LEU A 160 13.70 -5.30 -8.46
C LEU A 160 12.48 -6.11 -8.95
N ILE A 161 12.60 -7.43 -8.85
CA ILE A 161 11.56 -8.38 -9.22
C ILE A 161 10.70 -8.67 -7.99
N LEU A 162 9.40 -8.47 -8.12
CA LEU A 162 8.45 -8.81 -7.07
C LEU A 162 8.37 -10.33 -6.88
N VAL A 163 8.64 -10.80 -5.66
CA VAL A 163 8.64 -12.21 -5.25
C VAL A 163 7.38 -12.56 -4.47
N HIS A 164 6.98 -11.68 -3.54
CA HIS A 164 5.84 -11.91 -2.63
C HIS A 164 4.77 -10.81 -2.81
N PRO A 165 3.87 -10.92 -3.81
CA PRO A 165 2.89 -9.87 -4.10
C PRO A 165 1.87 -9.65 -2.99
N GLY A 166 1.57 -10.67 -2.18
CA GLY A 166 0.69 -10.53 -1.03
C GLY A 166 1.20 -9.56 0.04
N ALA A 167 2.52 -9.30 0.11
CA ALA A 167 3.06 -8.26 0.96
C ALA A 167 2.63 -6.85 0.48
N ILE A 168 2.55 -6.62 -0.84
CA ILE A 168 2.05 -5.38 -1.43
C ILE A 168 0.53 -5.24 -1.20
N MET A 169 -0.22 -6.34 -1.28
CA MET A 169 -1.64 -6.37 -0.93
C MET A 169 -1.86 -5.97 0.55
N CYS A 170 -1.10 -6.58 1.46
CA CYS A 170 -1.12 -6.25 2.88
C CYS A 170 -0.76 -4.78 3.14
N MET A 171 0.29 -4.26 2.50
CA MET A 171 0.64 -2.84 2.56
C MET A 171 -0.51 -1.93 2.12
N THR A 172 -1.21 -2.30 1.04
CA THR A 172 -2.33 -1.52 0.51
C THR A 172 -3.53 -1.56 1.45
N GLU A 173 -3.83 -2.70 2.07
CA GLU A 173 -4.88 -2.82 3.11
C GLU A 173 -4.54 -2.04 4.38
N LEU A 174 -3.27 -2.05 4.80
CA LEU A 174 -2.81 -1.34 5.99
C LEU A 174 -3.03 0.17 5.91
N LEU A 175 -3.13 0.73 4.70
CA LEU A 175 -3.47 2.13 4.48
C LEU A 175 -4.77 2.55 5.20
N LEU A 176 -5.77 1.67 5.25
CA LEU A 176 -7.05 1.91 5.94
C LEU A 176 -6.86 2.24 7.42
N TYR A 177 -5.84 1.65 8.05
CA TYR A 177 -5.65 1.65 9.49
C TYR A 177 -4.61 2.67 9.95
N ILE A 178 -4.09 3.52 9.07
CA ILE A 178 -3.15 4.58 9.43
C ILE A 178 -3.94 5.75 10.01
N HIS A 179 -3.76 5.98 11.32
CA HIS A 179 -4.39 7.09 12.04
C HIS A 179 -3.58 7.44 13.30
N HIS A 180 -3.44 8.73 13.56
CA HIS A 180 -2.85 9.29 14.77
C HIS A 180 -3.52 10.62 15.10
N GLU A 181 -3.46 11.05 16.37
CA GLU A 181 -4.02 12.35 16.82
C GLU A 181 -3.40 13.55 16.05
N ASP A 182 -2.16 13.39 15.57
CA ASP A 182 -1.52 14.32 14.63
C ASP A 182 -1.93 14.02 13.19
N SER A 183 -2.81 14.86 12.64
CA SER A 183 -3.27 14.82 11.25
C SER A 183 -2.13 14.87 10.23
N ARG A 184 -1.07 15.65 10.50
CA ARG A 184 0.07 15.79 9.57
C ARG A 184 0.89 14.50 9.52
N ALA A 185 1.13 13.89 10.66
CA ALA A 185 1.82 12.60 10.73
C ALA A 185 1.00 11.48 10.07
N THR A 186 -0.32 11.49 10.23
CA THR A 186 -1.24 10.56 9.57
C THR A 186 -1.16 10.69 8.04
N LEU A 187 -1.38 11.90 7.51
CA LEU A 187 -1.37 12.14 6.08
C LEU A 187 0.03 11.89 5.47
N GLY A 188 1.09 12.33 6.15
CA GLY A 188 2.47 12.10 5.72
C GLY A 188 2.79 10.60 5.59
N MET A 189 2.37 9.79 6.56
CA MET A 189 2.54 8.33 6.49
C MET A 189 1.71 7.69 5.37
N GLN A 190 0.47 8.14 5.14
CA GLN A 190 -0.37 7.67 4.03
C GLN A 190 0.26 8.00 2.66
N ILE A 191 0.75 9.23 2.47
CA ILE A 191 1.48 9.65 1.26
C ILE A 191 2.72 8.78 1.08
N TYR A 192 3.51 8.62 2.14
CA TYR A 192 4.75 7.85 2.09
C TYR A 192 4.50 6.39 1.68
N LEU A 193 3.49 5.74 2.27
CA LEU A 193 3.10 4.38 1.90
C LEU A 193 2.70 4.27 0.42
N LEU A 194 1.94 5.23 -0.12
CA LEU A 194 1.61 5.26 -1.54
C LEU A 194 2.83 5.45 -2.43
N GLU A 195 3.81 6.28 -2.03
CA GLU A 195 5.07 6.40 -2.77
C GLU A 195 5.88 5.10 -2.76
N VAL A 196 5.87 4.36 -1.65
CA VAL A 196 6.46 3.01 -1.59
C VAL A 196 5.73 2.06 -2.55
N LEU A 197 4.40 2.06 -2.59
CA LEU A 197 3.61 1.25 -3.54
C LEU A 197 3.87 1.64 -5.01
N LYS A 198 3.98 2.93 -5.31
CA LYS A 198 4.38 3.42 -6.64
C LYS A 198 5.76 2.87 -7.04
N SER A 199 6.71 2.86 -6.12
CA SER A 199 8.06 2.33 -6.38
C SER A 199 8.04 0.84 -6.69
N ALA A 200 7.17 0.06 -6.04
CA ALA A 200 7.04 -1.38 -6.28
C ALA A 200 6.47 -1.70 -7.68
N LEU A 201 5.69 -0.78 -8.25
CA LEU A 201 4.99 -0.92 -9.53
C LEU A 201 5.70 -0.24 -10.70
N ARG A 202 7.00 0.08 -10.58
CA ARG A 202 7.74 0.69 -11.70
C ARG A 202 7.75 -0.23 -12.92
N SER A 203 8.17 -1.48 -12.75
CA SER A 203 8.30 -2.45 -13.86
C SER A 203 6.94 -2.97 -14.34
N GLU A 204 6.84 -3.17 -15.65
CA GLU A 204 5.67 -3.78 -16.31
C GLU A 204 5.36 -5.15 -15.71
N ARG A 205 6.39 -5.97 -15.47
CA ARG A 205 6.26 -7.28 -14.84
C ARG A 205 5.57 -7.19 -13.46
N ASN A 206 5.97 -6.26 -12.61
CA ASN A 206 5.37 -6.13 -11.28
C ASN A 206 3.92 -5.63 -11.38
N GLN A 207 3.62 -4.75 -12.33
CA GLN A 207 2.25 -4.31 -12.61
C GLN A 207 1.36 -5.49 -13.03
N GLN A 208 1.81 -6.35 -13.95
CA GLN A 208 1.07 -7.53 -14.40
C GLN A 208 0.77 -8.50 -13.25
N VAL A 209 1.77 -8.79 -12.41
CA VAL A 209 1.59 -9.65 -11.23
C VAL A 209 0.55 -9.05 -10.27
N MET A 210 0.63 -7.76 -9.98
CA MET A 210 -0.32 -7.13 -9.06
C MET A 210 -1.74 -7.00 -9.63
N CYS A 211 -1.91 -6.86 -10.95
CA CYS A 211 -3.23 -6.97 -11.57
C CYS A 211 -3.84 -8.35 -11.35
N GLN A 212 -3.08 -9.42 -11.54
CA GLN A 212 -3.55 -10.81 -11.33
C GLN A 212 -3.90 -11.10 -9.87
N GLU A 213 -3.21 -10.45 -8.93
CA GLU A 213 -3.45 -10.59 -7.49
C GLU A 213 -4.65 -9.77 -6.98
N GLY A 214 -5.27 -8.96 -7.86
CA GLY A 214 -6.47 -8.18 -7.55
C GLY A 214 -6.20 -6.85 -6.85
N LEU A 215 -5.00 -6.27 -7.01
CA LEU A 215 -4.71 -4.92 -6.53
C LEU A 215 -5.67 -3.85 -7.08
N PRO A 216 -6.10 -3.85 -8.35
CA PRO A 216 -6.98 -2.79 -8.85
C PRO A 216 -8.35 -2.79 -8.14
N ALA A 217 -8.98 -3.96 -7.98
CA ALA A 217 -10.19 -4.11 -7.18
C ALA A 217 -10.01 -3.58 -5.74
N LEU A 218 -8.88 -3.92 -5.10
CA LEU A 218 -8.58 -3.46 -3.75
C LEU A 218 -8.41 -1.92 -3.67
N LEU A 219 -7.73 -1.32 -4.65
CA LEU A 219 -7.54 0.14 -4.74
C LEU A 219 -8.86 0.87 -4.92
N VAL A 220 -9.77 0.36 -5.75
CA VAL A 220 -11.12 0.94 -5.92
C VAL A 220 -11.89 0.87 -4.62
N LYS A 221 -11.86 -0.27 -3.92
CA LYS A 221 -12.54 -0.46 -2.64
C LYS A 221 -12.03 0.50 -1.56
N ILE A 222 -10.72 0.58 -1.37
CA ILE A 222 -10.09 1.40 -0.30
C ILE A 222 -10.08 2.88 -0.66
N GLY A 223 -9.86 3.18 -1.94
CA GLY A 223 -9.76 4.53 -2.47
C GLY A 223 -11.10 5.19 -2.75
N ALA A 224 -12.23 4.47 -2.66
CA ALA A 224 -13.57 5.01 -2.85
C ALA A 224 -13.78 6.41 -2.21
N PRO A 225 -13.52 6.63 -0.90
CA PRO A 225 -13.67 7.95 -0.30
C PRO A 225 -12.70 9.01 -0.86
N ILE A 226 -11.52 8.62 -1.33
CA ILE A 226 -10.55 9.52 -1.95
C ILE A 226 -11.01 9.90 -3.36
N PHE A 227 -11.45 8.94 -4.18
CA PHE A 227 -11.89 9.18 -5.56
C PHE A 227 -13.12 10.10 -5.65
N LEU A 228 -13.87 10.22 -4.56
CA LEU A 228 -14.99 11.15 -4.44
C LEU A 228 -14.58 12.57 -4.06
N GLN A 229 -13.31 12.81 -3.71
CA GLN A 229 -12.76 14.11 -3.37
C GLN A 229 -11.76 14.58 -4.45
N GLU A 230 -12.13 15.58 -5.25
CA GLU A 230 -11.34 15.98 -6.43
C GLU A 230 -9.96 16.59 -6.09
N ASP A 231 -9.79 17.17 -4.90
CA ASP A 231 -8.59 17.91 -4.50
C ASP A 231 -7.80 17.23 -3.36
N HIS A 232 -8.07 15.94 -3.05
CA HIS A 232 -7.41 15.27 -1.93
C HIS A 232 -5.92 14.98 -2.22
N PRO A 233 -4.97 15.22 -1.29
CA PRO A 233 -3.54 15.01 -1.52
C PRO A 233 -3.13 13.57 -1.87
N LEU A 234 -3.91 12.58 -1.45
CA LEU A 234 -3.69 11.17 -1.83
C LEU A 234 -4.21 10.84 -3.23
N LEU A 235 -5.03 11.69 -3.85
CA LEU A 235 -5.66 11.40 -5.13
C LEU A 235 -4.64 11.22 -6.28
N PRO A 236 -3.62 12.09 -6.45
CA PRO A 236 -2.62 11.91 -7.51
C PRO A 236 -1.85 10.57 -7.44
N PRO A 237 -1.30 10.12 -6.29
CA PRO A 237 -0.64 8.82 -6.23
C PRO A 237 -1.61 7.65 -6.44
N PHE A 238 -2.88 7.74 -5.99
CA PHE A 238 -3.90 6.73 -6.29
C PHE A 238 -4.16 6.59 -7.79
N PHE A 239 -4.35 7.71 -8.51
CA PHE A 239 -4.53 7.66 -9.96
C PHE A 239 -3.29 7.14 -10.68
N TYR A 240 -2.09 7.57 -10.26
CA TYR A 240 -0.86 7.06 -10.86
C TYR A 240 -0.79 5.53 -10.81
N ILE A 241 -1.06 4.95 -9.63
CA ILE A 241 -1.03 3.49 -9.45
C ILE A 241 -2.13 2.84 -10.30
N PHE A 242 -3.36 3.35 -10.21
CA PHE A 242 -4.51 2.79 -10.91
C PHE A 242 -4.32 2.79 -12.45
N GLU A 243 -3.82 3.89 -13.02
CA GLU A 243 -3.52 4.00 -14.44
C GLU A 243 -2.45 3.01 -14.91
N ARG A 244 -1.41 2.79 -14.09
CA ARG A 244 -0.34 1.83 -14.41
C ARG A 244 -0.86 0.40 -14.43
N LEU A 245 -1.76 0.06 -13.52
CA LEU A 245 -2.41 -1.26 -13.50
C LEU A 245 -3.39 -1.42 -14.67
N ALA A 246 -4.11 -0.35 -15.04
CA ALA A 246 -5.04 -0.36 -16.17
C ALA A 246 -4.36 -0.67 -17.51
N ALA A 247 -3.11 -0.23 -17.68
CA ALA A 247 -2.32 -0.49 -18.87
C ALA A 247 -1.93 -1.98 -19.06
N GLN A 248 -2.15 -2.82 -18.03
CA GLN A 248 -1.80 -4.24 -18.06
C GLN A 248 -3.03 -5.12 -18.33
N CYS A 249 -3.59 -5.72 -17.27
CA CYS A 249 -4.70 -6.67 -17.34
C CYS A 249 -5.70 -6.38 -16.23
N MET A 250 -6.26 -5.17 -16.22
CA MET A 250 -7.37 -4.82 -15.33
C MET A 250 -8.65 -5.49 -15.84
N GLU A 251 -9.41 -6.11 -14.95
CA GLU A 251 -10.68 -6.74 -15.29
C GLU A 251 -11.75 -5.68 -15.57
N PRO A 252 -12.70 -5.94 -16.50
CA PRO A 252 -13.78 -5.00 -16.77
C PRO A 252 -14.54 -4.59 -15.50
N ASN A 253 -14.77 -5.54 -14.59
CA ASN A 253 -15.48 -5.31 -13.32
C ASN A 253 -14.82 -4.24 -12.46
N GLU A 254 -13.49 -4.12 -12.49
CA GLU A 254 -12.75 -3.14 -11.69
C GLU A 254 -12.98 -1.72 -12.24
N ILE A 255 -12.99 -1.57 -13.57
CA ILE A 255 -13.33 -0.31 -14.25
C ILE A 255 -14.79 0.05 -13.98
N TRP A 256 -15.71 -0.92 -14.08
CA TRP A 256 -17.12 -0.70 -13.78
C TRP A 256 -17.32 -0.25 -12.34
N ASN A 257 -16.74 -0.94 -11.37
CA ASN A 257 -16.83 -0.57 -9.96
C ASN A 257 -16.27 0.84 -9.69
N PHE A 258 -15.16 1.21 -10.34
CA PHE A 258 -14.59 2.55 -10.26
C PHE A 258 -15.52 3.64 -10.83
N LEU A 259 -16.10 3.40 -12.00
CA LEU A 259 -17.04 4.32 -12.64
C LEU A 259 -18.36 4.40 -11.88
N ARG A 260 -18.76 3.33 -11.19
CA ARG A 260 -19.98 3.27 -10.36
C ARG A 260 -19.80 3.78 -8.94
N LEU A 261 -18.61 4.21 -8.51
CA LEU A 261 -18.43 4.79 -7.17
C LEU A 261 -19.40 5.96 -6.93
N ALA A 262 -20.16 5.86 -5.83
CA ALA A 262 -21.26 6.76 -5.45
C ALA A 262 -22.45 6.80 -6.44
N ASP A 263 -22.70 5.69 -7.13
CA ASP A 263 -23.86 5.42 -7.98
C ASP A 263 -24.21 6.54 -8.96
N PRO A 264 -23.22 7.09 -9.71
CA PRO A 264 -23.48 8.21 -10.61
C PRO A 264 -24.45 7.78 -11.70
N LEU A 265 -25.19 8.75 -12.24
CA LEU A 265 -26.18 8.49 -13.28
C LEU A 265 -27.25 7.45 -12.88
N CYS A 266 -27.45 7.24 -11.57
CA CYS A 266 -28.43 6.31 -11.00
C CYS A 266 -28.13 4.85 -11.36
N CYS A 267 -26.85 4.47 -11.37
CA CYS A 267 -26.41 3.13 -11.76
C CYS A 267 -26.47 2.07 -10.63
N ALA A 268 -27.29 2.31 -9.60
CA ALA A 268 -27.52 1.37 -8.52
C ALA A 268 -28.12 0.04 -9.03
N ASP A 269 -27.86 -1.06 -8.34
CA ASP A 269 -28.35 -2.37 -8.74
C ASP A 269 -29.88 -2.43 -8.57
N LEU A 270 -30.58 -2.99 -9.56
CA LEU A 270 -32.06 -3.01 -9.59
C LEU A 270 -32.67 -3.86 -8.46
N ASP A 271 -31.87 -4.72 -7.84
CA ASP A 271 -32.26 -5.58 -6.72
C ASP A 271 -32.14 -4.85 -5.37
N ASP A 272 -31.41 -3.73 -5.30
CA ASP A 272 -31.30 -2.85 -4.13
C ASP A 272 -32.57 -1.98 -4.00
N ASN A 273 -33.73 -2.64 -3.89
CA ASN A 273 -35.01 -1.98 -3.63
C ASN A 273 -35.13 -1.66 -2.14
N GLU A 274 -34.39 -0.65 -1.67
CA GLU A 274 -34.82 0.10 -0.48
C GLU A 274 -35.65 1.30 -0.93
N ASP A 275 -36.93 1.26 -0.57
CA ASP A 275 -37.92 2.33 -0.62
C ASP A 275 -37.29 3.70 -0.28
N ASN A 276 -36.97 4.49 -1.30
CA ASN A 276 -36.97 5.94 -1.27
C ASN A 276 -36.89 6.44 -2.71
N GLY A 277 -38.03 6.85 -3.27
CA GLY A 277 -38.22 7.29 -4.66
C GLY A 277 -37.47 8.56 -5.07
N ILE A 278 -36.16 8.62 -4.84
CA ILE A 278 -35.26 9.63 -5.37
C ILE A 278 -34.13 8.85 -6.03
N CYS A 279 -34.08 8.85 -7.36
CA CYS A 279 -32.91 8.41 -8.08
C CYS A 279 -31.71 9.27 -7.64
N SER A 280 -30.90 8.77 -6.71
CA SER A 280 -29.80 9.49 -6.03
C SER A 280 -28.55 9.66 -6.90
N GLY A 281 -28.67 9.49 -8.22
CA GLY A 281 -27.54 9.52 -9.12
C GLY A 281 -26.95 10.91 -9.29
N GLY A 282 -25.72 11.07 -8.80
CA GLY A 282 -24.91 12.26 -9.05
C GLY A 282 -24.22 12.24 -10.43
N PRO A 283 -23.57 13.34 -10.83
CA PRO A 283 -22.67 13.34 -11.98
C PRO A 283 -21.44 12.46 -11.72
N VAL A 284 -20.82 11.96 -12.79
CA VAL A 284 -19.48 11.35 -12.70
C VAL A 284 -18.46 12.47 -12.51
N ALA A 285 -17.63 12.38 -11.46
CA ALA A 285 -16.56 13.34 -11.18
C ALA A 285 -15.60 13.47 -12.37
N LEU A 286 -15.14 14.70 -12.66
CA LEU A 286 -14.32 14.98 -13.84
C LEU A 286 -12.96 14.26 -13.74
N SER A 287 -12.42 14.15 -12.53
CA SER A 287 -11.20 13.39 -12.25
C SER A 287 -11.31 11.94 -12.74
N ARG A 288 -12.43 11.26 -12.50
CA ARG A 288 -12.66 9.88 -12.96
C ARG A 288 -12.73 9.76 -14.49
N VAL A 289 -13.38 10.71 -15.15
CA VAL A 289 -13.43 10.77 -16.63
C VAL A 289 -12.03 11.00 -17.20
N LYS A 290 -11.25 11.90 -16.61
CA LYS A 290 -9.84 12.15 -17.01
C LYS A 290 -9.00 10.88 -16.87
N THR A 291 -9.13 10.16 -15.75
CA THR A 291 -8.44 8.87 -15.56
C THR A 291 -8.85 7.85 -16.61
N LEU A 292 -10.14 7.76 -16.97
CA LEU A 292 -10.59 6.84 -18.03
C LEU A 292 -9.93 7.16 -19.38
N VAL A 293 -9.96 8.43 -19.79
CA VAL A 293 -9.29 8.88 -21.02
C VAL A 293 -7.80 8.54 -20.96
N SER A 294 -7.19 8.81 -19.81
CA SER A 294 -5.77 8.56 -19.54
C SER A 294 -5.39 7.07 -19.65
N MET A 295 -6.23 6.16 -19.14
CA MET A 295 -6.05 4.70 -19.24
C MET A 295 -6.25 4.18 -20.67
N MET A 296 -7.18 4.78 -21.42
CA MET A 296 -7.48 4.38 -22.80
C MET A 296 -6.56 5.03 -23.84
N THR A 297 -5.81 6.06 -23.45
CA THR A 297 -4.86 6.72 -24.35
C THR A 297 -3.59 5.87 -24.44
N PRO A 298 -3.21 5.39 -25.63
CA PRO A 298 -1.96 4.65 -25.81
C PRO A 298 -0.80 5.56 -25.41
N ARG A 299 -0.18 5.27 -24.26
CA ARG A 299 1.07 5.91 -23.86
C ARG A 299 2.20 5.09 -24.47
N ASP A 300 3.09 5.73 -25.23
CA ASP A 300 4.33 5.09 -25.67
C ASP A 300 5.13 4.68 -24.43
N LEU A 301 5.03 3.41 -24.01
CA LEU A 301 5.71 2.88 -22.83
C LEU A 301 7.23 3.13 -22.89
N ARG A 302 7.79 3.34 -24.09
CA ARG A 302 9.22 3.59 -24.33
C ARG A 302 9.73 4.95 -23.85
N LEU A 303 8.87 5.96 -23.71
CA LEU A 303 9.30 7.32 -23.35
C LEU A 303 9.26 7.61 -21.83
N SER A 304 8.68 6.71 -21.02
CA SER A 304 8.58 6.92 -19.56
C SER A 304 9.77 6.41 -18.75
N TRP A 305 10.82 5.92 -19.41
CA TRP A 305 12.01 5.30 -18.82
C TRP A 305 13.31 6.07 -19.07
N MET A 306 13.23 7.26 -19.66
CA MET A 306 14.33 8.23 -19.72
C MET A 306 14.10 9.33 -18.70
#